data_AF-A0AAQ0MG91-F1
#
_entry.id   AF-A0AAQ0MG91-F1
#
_cell.length_a   1.000
_cell.length_b   1.000
_cell.length_c   1.000
_cell.angle_alpha   90.00
_cell.angle_beta   90.00
_cell.angle_gamma   90.00
#
_symmetry.space_group_name_H-M   'P 1'
#
loop_
_entity.id
_entity.type
_entity.pdbx_description
1 polymer ?
#
loop_
_entity_poly.entity_id
_entity_poly.type
_entity_poly.pdbx_seq_one_letter_code
_entity_poly.pdbx_strand_id
1 'polypeptide(L)'
;MNLFGKVVSFSRGKLNNDTQRVTAWQNEAVEYTSAFVTNIHNKIANEITKVEFNHVKYKKSDVGSDTLISMAGSDLDEVLNWSSKGEHNSMEFWQKVIKKLLCTRYVDLYPIFDSETGDLLDLLFANDKKEYKPEELV
;
A
#
# COMPACT_ATOMS: atom_id res chain seq x y z
N MET A 1 -23.00 5.97 18.68
CA MET A 1 -22.96 5.49 17.27
C MET A 1 -22.67 6.70 16.39
N ASN A 2 -21.40 7.09 16.29
CA ASN A 2 -20.91 8.19 15.45
C ASN A 2 -19.63 7.66 14.79
N LEU A 3 -19.77 6.86 13.73
CA LEU A 3 -18.63 6.33 12.97
C LEU A 3 -18.51 7.10 11.65
N PHE A 4 -17.67 8.14 11.69
CA PHE A 4 -16.85 8.60 10.57
C PHE A 4 -17.54 8.97 9.26
N GLY A 5 -18.37 10.02 9.28
CA GLY A 5 -18.60 10.84 8.09
C GLY A 5 -17.49 11.91 7.97
N LYS A 6 -16.29 11.54 7.50
CA LYS A 6 -15.30 12.56 7.09
C LYS A 6 -15.77 13.14 5.75
N VAL A 7 -16.34 14.35 5.80
CA VAL A 7 -16.75 15.11 4.62
C VAL A 7 -15.49 15.51 3.83
N VAL A 8 -15.36 15.01 2.61
CA VAL A 8 -14.32 15.46 1.66
C VAL A 8 -14.97 16.49 0.74
N SER A 9 -14.44 17.72 0.71
CA SER A 9 -14.94 18.79 -0.15
C SER A 9 -14.29 18.72 -1.53
N PHE A 10 -15.09 18.63 -2.59
CA PHE A 10 -14.63 18.82 -3.96
C PHE A 10 -15.11 20.19 -4.45
N SER A 11 -14.18 21.01 -4.95
CA SER A 11 -14.53 22.26 -5.58
C SER A 11 -14.89 21.98 -7.04
N ARG A 12 -16.15 22.15 -7.42
CA ARG A 12 -16.59 22.07 -8.81
C ARG A 12 -16.80 23.48 -9.34
N GLY A 13 -16.09 23.81 -10.42
CA GLY A 13 -16.30 25.04 -11.16
C GLY A 13 -17.33 24.83 -12.27
N LYS A 14 -18.42 25.61 -12.28
CA LYS A 14 -19.21 25.77 -13.51
C LYS A 14 -18.44 26.70 -14.45
N LEU A 15 -18.03 26.17 -15.60
CA LEU A 15 -17.39 26.96 -16.66
C LEU A 15 -18.46 27.82 -17.32
N ASN A 16 -18.28 29.14 -17.34
CA ASN A 16 -19.10 30.00 -18.17
C ASN A 16 -18.60 29.88 -19.62
N ASN A 17 -19.43 29.34 -20.52
CA ASN A 17 -19.06 29.08 -21.91
C ASN A 17 -18.70 30.35 -22.70
N ASP A 18 -19.26 31.51 -22.33
CA ASP A 18 -19.03 32.77 -23.04
C ASP A 18 -17.72 33.44 -22.65
N THR A 19 -17.26 33.24 -21.40
CA THR A 19 -16.05 33.88 -20.86
C THR A 19 -14.90 32.91 -20.61
N GLN A 20 -15.14 31.60 -20.77
CA GLN A 20 -14.26 30.49 -20.40
C GLN A 20 -13.69 30.57 -18.97
N ARG A 21 -14.34 31.34 -18.10
CA ARG A 21 -13.93 31.55 -16.71
C ARG A 21 -14.87 30.77 -15.79
N VAL A 22 -14.30 30.21 -14.73
CA VAL A 22 -15.07 29.59 -13.64
C VAL A 22 -15.67 30.73 -12.81
N THR A 23 -17.00 30.90 -12.88
CA THR A 23 -17.70 32.02 -12.26
C THR A 23 -17.98 31.82 -10.77
N ALA A 24 -17.98 30.59 -10.28
CA ALA A 24 -18.05 30.26 -8.86
C ALA A 24 -17.51 28.84 -8.61
N TRP A 25 -16.66 28.70 -7.58
CA TRP A 25 -16.36 27.41 -6.98
C TRP A 25 -17.46 27.11 -5.98
N GLN A 26 -18.35 26.18 -6.31
CA GLN A 26 -19.32 25.69 -5.34
C GLN A 26 -18.69 24.49 -4.64
N ASN A 27 -18.45 24.63 -3.33
CA ASN A 27 -18.15 23.49 -2.47
C ASN A 27 -19.47 22.80 -2.16
N GLU A 28 -19.88 21.87 -3.01
CA GLU A 28 -20.95 20.95 -2.66
C GLU A 28 -20.38 19.90 -1.70
N ALA A 29 -20.87 19.89 -0.46
CA ALA A 29 -20.67 18.76 0.44
C ALA A 29 -21.53 17.61 -0.07
N VAL A 30 -20.98 16.79 -0.97
CA VAL A 30 -21.63 15.57 -1.41
C VAL A 30 -21.54 14.57 -0.24
N GLU A 31 -22.68 14.15 0.29
CA GLU A 31 -22.75 13.04 1.23
C GLU A 31 -22.29 11.77 0.50
N TYR A 32 -21.02 11.43 0.63
CA TYR A 32 -20.51 10.20 0.06
C TYR A 32 -21.14 9.01 0.77
N THR A 33 -21.93 8.25 0.03
CA THR A 33 -22.33 6.92 0.46
C THR A 33 -21.05 6.07 0.62
N SER A 34 -21.03 5.19 1.61
CA SER A 34 -19.93 4.24 1.86
C SER A 34 -19.47 3.51 0.57
N ALA A 35 -20.38 3.30 -0.38
CA ALA A 35 -20.11 2.69 -1.67
C ALA A 35 -19.15 3.49 -2.57
N PHE A 36 -19.25 4.83 -2.61
CA PHE A 36 -18.37 5.65 -3.45
C PHE A 36 -16.94 5.67 -2.92
N VAL A 37 -16.78 5.84 -1.60
CA VAL A 37 -15.47 5.79 -0.93
C VAL A 37 -14.82 4.41 -1.13
N THR A 38 -15.61 3.35 -1.00
CA THR A 38 -15.14 1.98 -1.26
C THR A 38 -14.66 1.80 -2.70
N ASN A 39 -15.34 2.41 -3.68
CA ASN A 39 -14.93 2.36 -5.08
C ASN A 39 -13.56 3.04 -5.29
N ILE A 40 -13.36 4.24 -4.71
CA ILE A 40 -12.06 4.94 -4.76
C ILE A 40 -10.96 4.08 -4.13
N HIS A 41 -11.20 3.52 -2.94
CA HIS A 41 -10.21 2.66 -2.28
C HIS A 41 -9.86 1.44 -3.14
N ASN A 42 -10.85 0.82 -3.77
CA ASN A 42 -10.62 -0.30 -4.68
C ASN A 42 -9.80 0.12 -5.90
N LYS A 43 -10.08 1.28 -6.50
CA LYS A 43 -9.33 1.78 -7.66
C LYS A 43 -7.86 2.02 -7.29
N ILE A 44 -7.59 2.70 -6.18
CA ILE A 44 -6.22 2.97 -5.72
C ILE A 44 -5.48 1.67 -5.43
N ALA A 45 -6.10 0.78 -4.65
CA ALA A 45 -5.49 -0.50 -4.29
C ALA A 45 -5.12 -1.31 -5.54
N ASN A 46 -6.04 -1.43 -6.50
CA ASN A 46 -5.82 -2.22 -7.71
C ASN A 46 -4.70 -1.67 -8.60
N GLU A 47 -4.48 -0.35 -8.64
CA GLU A 47 -3.39 0.21 -9.45
C GLU A 47 -2.03 0.04 -8.76
N ILE A 48 -1.95 0.22 -7.45
CA ILE A 48 -0.70 0.06 -6.71
C ILE A 48 -0.25 -1.40 -6.73
N THR A 49 -1.15 -2.38 -6.60
CA THR A 49 -0.79 -3.81 -6.61
C THR A 49 -0.26 -4.34 -7.93
N LYS A 50 -0.32 -3.55 -9.01
CA LYS A 50 0.28 -3.92 -10.30
C LYS A 50 1.77 -3.58 -10.36
N VAL A 51 2.26 -2.77 -9.43
CA VAL A 51 3.67 -2.36 -9.39
C VAL A 51 4.43 -3.38 -8.55
N GLU A 52 5.47 -3.96 -9.15
CA GLU A 52 6.37 -4.90 -8.49
C GLU A 52 7.38 -4.16 -7.60
N PHE A 53 7.75 -4.78 -6.48
CA PHE A 53 8.84 -4.32 -5.63
C PHE A 53 10.17 -4.57 -6.34
N ASN A 54 10.95 -3.51 -6.52
CA ASN A 54 12.29 -3.63 -7.09
C ASN A 54 13.32 -3.88 -5.98
N HIS A 55 13.70 -5.14 -5.78
CA HIS A 55 14.72 -5.50 -4.79
C HIS A 55 16.14 -5.38 -5.39
N VAL A 56 16.91 -4.41 -4.90
CA VAL A 56 18.29 -4.15 -5.33
C VAL A 56 19.24 -4.00 -4.14
N LYS A 57 20.49 -4.46 -4.30
CA LYS A 57 21.57 -4.29 -3.31
C LYS A 57 22.67 -3.41 -3.88
N TYR A 58 23.15 -2.48 -3.07
CA TYR A 58 24.32 -1.68 -3.40
C TYR A 58 25.58 -2.54 -3.30
N LYS A 59 26.37 -2.59 -4.37
CA LYS A 59 27.74 -3.11 -4.33
C LYS A 59 28.69 -1.93 -4.34
N LYS A 60 29.32 -1.69 -3.18
CA LYS A 60 30.36 -0.67 -3.06
C LYS A 60 31.57 -1.08 -3.92
N SER A 61 31.96 -0.22 -4.83
CA SER A 61 33.13 -0.41 -5.69
C SER A 61 34.22 0.57 -5.27
N ASP A 62 35.45 0.08 -5.10
CA ASP A 62 36.60 0.93 -4.76
C ASP A 62 36.97 1.94 -5.88
N VAL A 63 36.35 1.81 -7.06
CA VAL A 63 36.65 2.61 -8.27
C VAL A 63 35.63 3.75 -8.52
N GLY A 64 34.77 4.06 -7.54
CA GLY A 64 34.04 5.34 -7.49
C GLY A 64 32.63 5.37 -8.10
N SER A 65 32.09 4.26 -8.60
CA SER A 65 30.66 4.14 -8.92
C SER A 65 30.07 2.91 -8.25
N ASP A 66 29.20 3.12 -7.27
CA ASP A 66 28.41 2.05 -6.65
C ASP A 66 27.42 1.52 -7.68
N THR A 67 27.47 0.23 -7.97
CA THR A 67 26.55 -0.42 -8.90
C THR A 67 25.40 -1.05 -8.12
N LEU A 68 24.19 -0.91 -8.67
CA LEU A 68 23.00 -1.62 -8.19
C LEU A 68 23.02 -3.03 -8.79
N ILE A 69 22.99 -4.03 -7.92
CA ILE A 69 22.79 -5.42 -8.33
C ILE A 69 21.35 -5.79 -8.03
N SER A 70 20.64 -6.26 -9.05
CA SER A 70 19.30 -6.82 -8.87
C SER A 70 19.36 -8.04 -7.98
N MET A 71 18.50 -8.07 -6.98
CA MET A 71 18.28 -9.21 -6.07
C MET A 71 16.98 -9.93 -6.43
N ALA A 72 16.54 -9.83 -7.69
CA ALA A 72 15.39 -10.57 -8.19
C ALA A 72 15.58 -12.08 -7.98
N GLY A 73 14.54 -12.75 -7.50
CA GLY A 73 14.58 -14.17 -7.12
C GLY A 73 15.22 -14.48 -5.77
N SER A 74 15.52 -13.46 -4.95
CA SER A 74 15.79 -13.67 -3.52
C SER A 74 14.52 -14.10 -2.78
N ASP A 75 14.70 -14.68 -1.60
CA ASP A 75 13.63 -14.99 -0.65
C ASP A 75 12.71 -13.77 -0.41
N LEU A 76 13.29 -12.59 -0.22
CA LEU A 76 12.55 -11.36 0.02
C LEU A 76 11.80 -10.88 -1.23
N ASP A 77 12.41 -11.00 -2.42
CA ASP A 77 11.74 -10.66 -3.68
C ASP A 77 10.55 -11.61 -3.94
N GLU A 78 10.75 -12.90 -3.70
CA GLU A 78 9.72 -13.93 -3.82
C GLU A 78 8.55 -13.67 -2.86
N VAL A 79 8.86 -13.46 -1.58
CA VAL A 79 7.84 -13.20 -0.58
C VAL A 79 7.11 -11.90 -0.87
N LEU A 80 7.77 -10.82 -1.31
CA LEU A 80 7.06 -9.57 -1.58
C LEU A 80 6.20 -9.64 -2.84
N ASN A 81 6.75 -10.11 -3.95
CA ASN A 81 6.09 -10.02 -5.26
C ASN A 81 5.17 -11.20 -5.56
N TRP A 82 5.55 -12.42 -5.20
CA TRP A 82 4.93 -13.63 -5.75
C TRP A 82 4.13 -14.44 -4.72
N SER A 83 4.62 -14.55 -3.48
CA SER A 83 3.95 -15.35 -2.43
C SER A 83 2.52 -14.88 -2.17
N SER A 84 1.62 -15.84 -1.93
CA SER A 84 0.20 -15.55 -1.68
C SER A 84 -0.09 -15.06 -0.25
N LYS A 85 0.82 -15.28 0.70
CA LYS A 85 0.76 -14.72 2.06
C LYS A 85 -0.53 -14.99 2.82
N GLY A 86 -1.02 -16.23 2.73
CA GLY A 86 -2.29 -16.65 3.34
C GLY A 86 -3.55 -16.20 2.57
N GLU A 87 -3.39 -15.55 1.41
CA GLU A 87 -4.46 -15.15 0.50
C GLU A 87 -4.45 -16.01 -0.78
N HIS A 88 -5.37 -15.74 -1.72
CA HIS A 88 -5.41 -16.46 -3.00
C HIS A 88 -4.18 -16.12 -3.87
N ASN A 89 -3.71 -14.88 -3.83
CA ASN A 89 -2.55 -14.41 -4.59
C ASN A 89 -1.93 -13.17 -3.93
N SER A 90 -0.69 -12.83 -4.32
CA SER A 90 0.05 -11.68 -3.79
C SER A 90 -0.70 -10.35 -3.99
N MET A 91 -1.40 -10.18 -5.11
CA MET A 91 -2.16 -8.95 -5.38
C MET A 91 -3.32 -8.76 -4.38
N GLU A 92 -4.05 -9.81 -4.04
CA GLU A 92 -5.14 -9.75 -3.05
C GLU A 92 -4.63 -9.37 -1.66
N PHE A 93 -3.48 -9.93 -1.26
CA PHE A 93 -2.82 -9.55 -0.02
C PHE A 93 -2.50 -8.06 0.00
N TRP A 94 -1.78 -7.56 -1.01
CA TRP A 94 -1.39 -6.15 -1.07
C TRP A 94 -2.60 -5.23 -1.21
N GLN A 95 -3.66 -5.64 -1.91
CA GLN A 95 -4.90 -4.89 -1.97
C GLN A 95 -5.52 -4.71 -0.59
N LYS A 96 -5.52 -5.76 0.24
CA LYS A 96 -5.98 -5.68 1.63
C LYS A 96 -5.09 -4.75 2.46
N VAL A 97 -3.77 -4.82 2.30
CA VAL A 97 -2.82 -3.93 2.99
C VAL A 97 -3.09 -2.48 2.65
N ILE A 98 -3.21 -2.15 1.36
CA ILE A 98 -3.46 -0.78 0.89
C ILE A 98 -4.81 -0.27 1.36
N LYS A 99 -5.86 -1.09 1.25
CA LYS A 99 -7.20 -0.70 1.74
C LYS A 99 -7.20 -0.42 3.24
N LYS A 100 -6.44 -1.19 4.03
CA LYS A 100 -6.24 -0.90 5.46
C LYS A 100 -5.47 0.41 5.65
N LEU A 101 -4.36 0.64 4.95
CA LEU A 101 -3.58 1.88 5.00
C LEU A 101 -4.37 3.14 4.61
N LEU A 102 -5.38 3.02 3.74
CA LEU A 102 -6.27 4.14 3.39
C LEU A 102 -7.24 4.50 4.54
N CYS A 103 -7.44 3.58 5.49
CA CYS A 103 -8.35 3.73 6.62
C CYS A 103 -7.63 3.90 7.98
N THR A 104 -6.39 3.44 8.10
CA THR A 104 -5.58 3.43 9.33
C THR A 104 -4.28 4.22 9.14
N ARG A 105 -3.61 4.58 10.25
CA ARG A 105 -2.34 5.31 10.18
C ARG A 105 -1.17 4.42 9.75
N TYR A 106 -1.20 3.16 10.15
CA TYR A 106 -0.20 2.15 9.85
C TYR A 106 -0.89 0.78 9.76
N VAL A 107 -0.19 -0.18 9.15
CA VAL A 107 -0.59 -1.58 9.06
C VAL A 107 0.61 -2.40 9.47
N ASP A 108 0.45 -3.20 10.52
CA ASP A 108 1.51 -4.06 11.02
C ASP A 108 1.49 -5.41 10.29
N LEU A 109 2.65 -5.79 9.78
CA LEU A 109 2.88 -7.04 9.08
C LEU A 109 3.93 -7.82 9.86
N TYR A 110 3.68 -9.11 10.08
CA TYR A 110 4.56 -10.00 10.83
C TYR A 110 5.32 -10.90 9.86
N PRO A 111 6.64 -10.76 9.74
CA PRO A 111 7.47 -11.65 8.93
C PRO A 111 7.63 -13.01 9.62
N ILE A 112 7.58 -14.08 8.84
CA ILE A 112 7.89 -15.44 9.28
C ILE A 112 9.19 -15.83 8.59
N PHE A 113 10.20 -16.16 9.39
CA PHE A 113 11.50 -16.60 8.92
C PHE A 113 11.68 -18.10 9.11
N ASP A 114 12.47 -18.71 8.23
CA ASP A 114 12.99 -20.06 8.42
C ASP A 114 13.99 -20.05 9.59
N SER A 115 13.82 -20.93 10.56
CA SER A 115 14.68 -20.99 11.74
C SER A 115 16.08 -21.56 11.47
N GLU A 116 16.26 -22.27 10.36
CA GLU A 116 17.51 -22.90 9.97
C GLU A 116 18.29 -22.06 8.97
N THR A 117 17.62 -21.52 7.95
CA THR A 117 18.29 -20.71 6.90
C THR A 117 18.28 -19.22 7.19
N GLY A 118 17.33 -18.74 7.99
CA GLY A 118 17.09 -17.31 8.22
C GLY A 118 16.36 -16.61 7.07
N ASP A 119 15.95 -17.36 6.04
CA ASP A 119 15.24 -16.81 4.88
C ASP A 119 13.83 -16.37 5.26
N LEU A 120 13.33 -15.31 4.62
CA LEU A 120 11.94 -14.89 4.77
C LEU A 120 11.03 -15.88 4.05
N LEU A 121 10.15 -16.54 4.80
CA LEU A 121 9.20 -17.53 4.28
C LEU A 121 7.83 -16.90 3.98
N ASP A 122 7.36 -16.01 4.84
CA ASP A 122 6.03 -15.44 4.71
C ASP A 122 5.88 -14.08 5.39
N LEU A 123 4.79 -13.38 5.08
CA LEU A 123 4.46 -12.09 5.64
C LEU A 123 2.95 -12.00 5.88
N LEU A 124 2.53 -12.04 7.14
CA LEU A 124 1.11 -12.08 7.51
C LEU A 124 0.67 -10.76 8.15
N PHE A 125 -0.64 -10.49 8.18
CA PHE A 125 -1.15 -9.42 9.03
C PHE A 125 -0.86 -9.74 10.50
N ALA A 126 -0.42 -8.73 11.26
CA ALA A 126 -0.41 -8.83 12.70
C ALA A 126 -1.87 -9.07 13.16
N ASN A 127 -2.14 -10.25 13.70
CA ASN A 127 -3.37 -10.46 14.45
C ASN A 127 -3.26 -9.70 15.77
N ASP A 128 -4.39 -9.24 16.32
CA ASP A 128 -4.53 -8.46 17.57
C ASP A 128 -3.86 -9.08 18.83
N LYS A 129 -3.18 -10.23 18.69
CA LYS A 129 -2.48 -10.97 19.75
C LYS A 129 -0.96 -11.00 19.62
N LYS A 130 -0.39 -10.60 18.49
CA LYS A 130 1.07 -10.54 18.29
C LYS A 130 1.47 -9.12 17.91
N GLU A 131 1.84 -8.34 18.93
CA GLU A 131 2.57 -7.10 18.69
C GLU A 131 3.95 -7.45 18.13
N TYR A 132 4.30 -6.82 17.01
CA TYR A 132 5.64 -6.91 16.46
C TYR A 132 6.61 -6.21 17.43
N LYS A 133 7.54 -6.97 18.00
CA LYS A 133 8.58 -6.43 18.88
C LYS A 133 9.89 -6.34 18.08
N PRO A 134 10.44 -5.13 17.88
CA PRO A 134 11.72 -4.94 17.16
C PRO A 134 12.89 -5.74 17.76
N GLU A 135 12.78 -6.13 19.03
CA GLU A 135 13.76 -6.89 19.81
C GLU A 135 13.92 -8.34 19.35
N GLU A 136 13.01 -8.88 18.52
CA GLU A 136 13.06 -10.26 18.01
C GLU A 136 13.90 -10.41 16.73
N LEU A 137 14.48 -9.32 16.21
CA LEU A 137 15.46 -9.35 15.13
C LEU A 137 16.88 -9.46 15.70
N VAL A 138 17.33 -10.69 15.95
CA VAL A 138 18.74 -11.00 16.28
C VAL A 138 19.36 -11.79 15.14
#